data_AF-A0A1G6HA00-F1
#
_entry.id   AF-A0A1G6HA00-F1
#
_cell.length_a   1.000
_cell.length_b   1.000
_cell.length_c   1.000
_cell.angle_alpha   90.00
_cell.angle_beta   90.00
_cell.angle_gamma   90.00
#
_symmetry.space_group_name_H-M   'P 1'
#
loop_
_entity.id
_entity.type
_entity.pdbx_description
1 polymer ?
#
loop_
_entity_poly.entity_id
_entity_poly.type
_entity_poly.pdbx_seq_one_letter_code
_entity_poly.pdbx_strand_id
1 'polypeptide(L)'
;MKSEYERMIKNAFPKQLQSDVDAVIQILPLADENPICGSYPLIVSSWQIRLEDEFLTVPYRIYFNEPELDLESTLNERQTDILNCIYSRHHNGYVRAKRLKRISDHAENWTVPFVIQLLGEYVWELFPIINTKINESTLHFYKDFRLENPTYWRLLESRVVSYWNEYYRDSFPKWENYFGNQVLHRINQ
;
A
#
# COMPACT_ATOMS: atom_id res chain seq x y z
N MET A 1 12.09 -17.64 11.39
CA MET A 1 11.25 -17.37 10.21
C MET A 1 10.05 -16.50 10.58
N LYS A 2 9.12 -16.95 11.45
CA LYS A 2 8.00 -16.11 11.93
C LYS A 2 8.46 -14.75 12.48
N SER A 3 9.42 -14.75 13.41
CA SER A 3 9.98 -13.54 14.02
C SER A 3 10.64 -12.57 13.03
N GLU A 4 11.09 -13.06 11.87
CA GLU A 4 11.65 -12.20 10.82
C GLU A 4 10.54 -11.45 10.08
N TYR A 5 9.46 -12.13 9.71
CA TYR A 5 8.31 -11.50 9.06
C TYR A 5 7.59 -10.52 9.97
N GLU A 6 7.45 -10.84 11.26
CA GLU A 6 6.94 -9.90 12.27
C GLU A 6 7.77 -8.61 12.27
N ARG A 7 9.11 -8.73 12.34
CA ARG A 7 10.01 -7.57 12.27
C ARG A 7 9.87 -6.78 10.97
N MET A 8 9.72 -7.45 9.83
CA MET A 8 9.53 -6.78 8.54
C MET A 8 8.22 -5.99 8.51
N ILE A 9 7.13 -6.54 9.05
CA ILE A 9 5.84 -5.84 9.15
C ILE A 9 5.96 -4.65 10.09
N LYS A 10 6.57 -4.82 11.26
CA LYS A 10 6.81 -3.72 12.23
C LYS A 10 7.58 -2.56 11.60
N ASN A 11 8.59 -2.84 10.80
CA ASN A 11 9.38 -1.83 10.11
C ASN A 11 8.62 -1.09 8.99
N ALA A 12 7.44 -1.57 8.57
CA ALA A 12 6.63 -0.91 7.56
C ALA A 12 5.80 0.26 8.11
N PHE A 13 5.77 0.44 9.43
CA PHE A 13 4.94 1.44 10.12
C PHE A 13 5.77 2.28 11.10
N PRO A 14 5.38 3.55 11.35
CA PRO A 14 6.05 4.41 12.33
C PRO A 14 6.11 3.81 13.73
N LYS A 15 7.12 4.22 14.52
CA LYS A 15 7.30 3.73 15.90
C LYS A 15 6.10 3.99 16.81
N GLN A 16 5.37 5.08 16.58
CA GLN A 16 4.19 5.42 17.37
C GLN A 16 3.05 4.39 17.24
N LEU A 17 3.02 3.62 16.14
CA LEU A 17 1.97 2.62 15.88
C LEU A 17 2.34 1.21 16.35
N GLN A 18 3.51 0.99 16.94
CA GLN A 18 4.01 -0.37 17.17
C GLN A 18 3.10 -1.22 18.06
N SER A 19 2.41 -0.62 19.02
CA SER A 19 1.43 -1.32 19.85
C SER A 19 0.22 -1.82 19.04
N ASP A 20 -0.31 -1.00 18.13
CA ASP A 20 -1.39 -1.38 17.22
C ASP A 20 -0.92 -2.40 16.18
N VAL A 21 0.31 -2.24 15.65
CA VAL A 21 0.91 -3.20 14.71
C VAL A 21 1.13 -4.55 15.38
N ASP A 22 1.59 -4.58 16.64
CA ASP A 22 1.76 -5.82 17.39
C ASP A 22 0.42 -6.55 17.59
N ALA A 23 -0.67 -5.82 17.86
CA ALA A 23 -2.02 -6.39 17.95
C ALA A 23 -2.47 -7.00 16.61
N VAL A 24 -2.22 -6.31 15.49
CA VAL A 24 -2.53 -6.83 14.15
C VAL A 24 -1.69 -8.07 13.83
N ILE A 25 -0.39 -8.05 14.16
CA ILE A 25 0.51 -9.19 13.93
C ILE A 25 0.02 -10.46 14.64
N GLN A 26 -0.59 -10.35 15.83
CA GLN A 26 -1.09 -11.53 16.56
C GLN A 26 -2.16 -12.31 15.80
N ILE A 27 -2.92 -11.65 14.92
CA ILE A 27 -3.98 -12.32 14.15
C ILE A 27 -3.51 -12.81 12.78
N LEU A 28 -2.30 -12.44 12.34
CA LEU A 28 -1.81 -12.80 11.01
C LEU A 28 -1.34 -14.26 10.96
N PRO A 29 -1.66 -15.01 9.90
CA PRO A 29 -1.23 -16.40 9.72
C PRO A 29 0.23 -16.50 9.24
N LEU A 30 1.18 -15.89 9.97
CA LEU A 30 2.61 -15.85 9.61
C LEU A 30 3.37 -17.16 9.90
N ALA A 31 2.74 -18.07 10.65
CA ALA A 31 3.27 -19.40 10.97
C ALA A 31 2.66 -20.50 10.08
N ASP A 32 1.81 -20.15 9.13
CA ASP A 32 1.13 -21.12 8.27
C ASP A 32 2.16 -21.90 7.42
N GLU A 33 2.15 -23.22 7.58
CA GLU A 33 3.03 -24.15 6.85
C GLU A 33 2.60 -24.31 5.38
N ASN A 34 1.44 -23.78 4.99
CA ASN A 34 0.92 -23.75 3.63
C ASN A 34 0.92 -22.32 3.05
N PRO A 35 2.09 -21.73 2.76
CA PRO A 35 2.14 -20.44 2.08
C PRO A 35 1.39 -20.53 0.74
N ILE A 36 0.61 -19.51 0.41
CA ILE A 36 -0.26 -19.49 -0.79
C ILE A 36 0.54 -19.81 -2.06
N CYS A 37 1.84 -19.48 -2.05
CA CYS A 37 2.76 -19.85 -3.08
C CYS A 37 3.98 -20.52 -2.45
N GLY A 38 3.97 -21.87 -2.40
CA GLY A 38 4.99 -22.75 -1.80
C GLY A 38 6.46 -22.53 -2.17
N SER A 39 6.74 -21.62 -3.11
CA SER A 39 8.08 -21.30 -3.60
C SER A 39 8.53 -19.87 -3.27
N TYR A 40 7.69 -19.01 -2.67
CA TYR A 40 8.05 -17.62 -2.34
C TYR A 40 8.06 -17.38 -0.83
N PRO A 41 8.98 -16.53 -0.31
CA PRO A 41 8.90 -16.08 1.06
C PRO A 41 7.60 -15.29 1.28
N LEU A 42 7.09 -15.30 2.52
CA LEU A 42 5.82 -14.62 2.87
C LEU A 42 5.83 -13.12 2.53
N ILE A 43 7.01 -12.50 2.54
CA ILE A 43 7.22 -11.11 2.12
C ILE A 43 8.36 -11.09 1.10
N VAL A 44 8.09 -10.57 -0.10
CA VAL A 44 9.06 -10.47 -1.20
C VAL A 44 9.41 -9.02 -1.43
N SER A 45 10.69 -8.70 -1.25
CA SER A 45 11.30 -7.38 -1.47
C SER A 45 10.62 -6.24 -0.69
N SER A 46 11.30 -5.10 -0.61
CA SER A 46 10.81 -3.96 0.15
C SER A 46 11.39 -2.67 -0.40
N TRP A 47 10.66 -1.58 -0.19
CA TRP A 47 11.11 -0.24 -0.49
C TRP A 47 11.39 0.49 0.81
N GLN A 48 12.52 1.16 0.87
CA GLN A 48 12.75 2.13 1.94
C GLN A 48 12.12 3.44 1.52
N ILE A 49 11.27 3.97 2.40
CA ILE A 49 10.67 5.29 2.27
C ILE A 49 10.95 6.07 3.54
N ARG A 50 11.02 7.39 3.41
CA ARG A 50 11.00 8.32 4.52
C ARG A 50 9.56 8.73 4.78
N LEU A 51 9.18 8.79 6.04
CA LEU A 51 7.93 9.41 6.48
C LEU A 51 8.29 10.28 7.67
N GLU A 52 8.21 11.60 7.51
CA GLU A 52 8.70 12.59 8.48
C GLU A 52 10.19 12.33 8.84
N ASP A 53 10.47 12.00 10.10
CA ASP A 53 11.81 11.71 10.63
C ASP A 53 12.13 10.21 10.73
N GLU A 54 11.26 9.35 10.21
CA GLU A 54 11.42 7.89 10.25
C GLU A 54 11.67 7.28 8.85
N PHE A 55 12.46 6.22 8.81
CA PHE A 55 12.59 5.37 7.63
C PHE A 55 11.76 4.10 7.80
N LEU A 56 10.79 3.91 6.91
CA LEU A 56 9.95 2.72 6.87
C LEU A 56 10.41 1.78 5.75
N THR A 57 10.26 0.48 5.99
CA THR A 57 10.56 -0.57 5.02
C THR A 57 9.25 -1.22 4.60
N VAL A 58 8.65 -0.73 3.52
CA VAL A 58 7.32 -1.14 3.06
C VAL A 58 7.43 -2.38 2.15
N PRO A 59 6.73 -3.48 2.46
CA PRO A 59 6.68 -4.66 1.61
C PRO A 59 6.26 -4.35 0.17
N TYR A 60 6.99 -4.89 -0.81
CA TYR A 60 6.49 -4.86 -2.19
C TYR A 60 5.34 -5.84 -2.38
N ARG A 61 5.49 -7.09 -1.92
CA ARG A 61 4.41 -8.09 -2.01
C ARG A 61 4.38 -9.04 -0.83
N ILE A 62 3.18 -9.46 -0.43
CA ILE A 62 2.93 -10.49 0.59
C ILE A 62 2.18 -11.71 0.01
N TYR A 63 2.44 -12.89 0.58
CA TYR A 63 1.98 -14.21 0.10
C TYR A 63 1.33 -15.09 1.19
N PHE A 64 0.79 -14.50 2.25
CA PHE A 64 0.05 -15.23 3.30
C PHE A 64 -1.44 -14.90 3.28
N ASN A 65 -2.26 -15.82 3.79
CA ASN A 65 -3.72 -15.76 3.81
C ASN A 65 -4.26 -14.57 4.62
N GLU A 66 -5.47 -14.12 4.32
CA GLU A 66 -6.22 -13.20 5.20
C GLU A 66 -6.47 -13.86 6.57
N PRO A 67 -6.50 -13.10 7.68
CA PRO A 67 -6.83 -13.67 8.99
C PRO A 67 -8.28 -14.16 9.02
N GLU A 68 -8.61 -14.96 10.02
CA GLU A 68 -10.00 -15.36 10.27
C GLU A 68 -10.88 -14.14 10.57
N LEU A 69 -12.13 -14.15 10.08
CA LEU A 69 -13.04 -13.01 10.21
C LEU A 69 -13.34 -12.65 11.68
N ASP A 70 -13.45 -13.66 12.54
CA ASP A 70 -13.71 -13.47 13.97
C ASP A 70 -12.55 -12.72 14.64
N LEU A 71 -11.30 -13.04 14.29
CA LEU A 71 -10.12 -12.33 14.78
C LEU A 71 -10.06 -10.89 14.23
N GLU A 72 -10.33 -10.70 12.94
CA GLU A 72 -10.39 -9.36 12.33
C GLU A 72 -11.44 -8.47 13.01
N SER A 73 -12.57 -9.03 13.43
CA SER A 73 -13.64 -8.28 14.13
C SER A 73 -13.26 -7.72 15.50
N THR A 74 -12.14 -8.18 16.08
CA THR A 74 -11.63 -7.69 17.37
C THR A 74 -10.82 -6.41 17.27
N LEU A 75 -10.41 -6.02 16.06
CA LEU A 75 -9.55 -4.88 15.83
C LEU A 75 -10.31 -3.56 15.99
N ASN A 76 -9.65 -2.56 16.57
CA ASN A 76 -10.14 -1.18 16.51
C ASN A 76 -9.97 -0.58 15.09
N GLU A 77 -10.48 0.63 14.88
CA GLU A 77 -10.43 1.31 13.58
C GLU A 77 -9.00 1.46 13.02
N ARG A 78 -8.07 1.94 13.83
CA ARG A 78 -6.66 2.12 13.44
C ARG A 78 -5.97 0.79 13.11
N GLN A 79 -6.21 -0.23 13.93
CA GLN A 79 -5.68 -1.58 13.70
C GLN A 79 -6.28 -2.20 12.43
N THR A 80 -7.55 -1.93 12.15
CA THR A 80 -8.21 -2.34 10.90
C THR A 80 -7.54 -1.67 9.70
N ASP A 81 -7.18 -0.39 9.78
CA ASP A 81 -6.45 0.29 8.72
C ASP A 81 -5.03 -0.25 8.54
N ILE A 82 -4.31 -0.55 9.63
CA ILE A 82 -3.00 -1.22 9.56
C ILE A 82 -3.12 -2.56 8.83
N LEU A 83 -4.12 -3.37 9.18
CA LEU A 83 -4.41 -4.64 8.51
C LEU A 83 -4.68 -4.41 7.01
N ASN A 84 -5.52 -3.43 6.67
CA ASN A 84 -5.84 -3.11 5.29
C ASN A 84 -4.62 -2.61 4.50
N CYS A 85 -3.74 -1.82 5.12
CA CYS A 85 -2.46 -1.40 4.56
C CYS A 85 -1.54 -2.60 4.27
N ILE A 86 -1.42 -3.55 5.20
CA ILE A 86 -0.64 -4.78 4.98
C ILE A 86 -1.19 -5.56 3.78
N TYR A 87 -2.50 -5.84 3.75
CA TYR A 87 -3.11 -6.62 2.67
C TYR A 87 -3.31 -5.85 1.35
N SER A 88 -3.13 -4.53 1.34
CA SER A 88 -2.96 -3.76 0.10
C SER A 88 -1.72 -4.21 -0.69
N ARG A 89 -0.79 -4.94 -0.05
CA ARG A 89 0.39 -5.53 -0.69
C ARG A 89 0.21 -7.01 -1.05
N HIS A 90 -0.99 -7.56 -0.92
CA HIS A 90 -1.23 -8.98 -1.21
C HIS A 90 -1.01 -9.32 -2.70
N HIS A 91 -0.54 -10.53 -3.02
CA HIS A 91 -0.31 -10.96 -4.40
C HIS A 91 -1.62 -10.97 -5.22
N ASN A 92 -2.72 -11.47 -4.64
CA ASN A 92 -4.03 -11.47 -5.27
C ASN A 92 -4.58 -10.02 -5.41
N GLY A 93 -4.81 -9.60 -6.66
CA GLY A 93 -5.33 -8.26 -6.99
C GLY A 93 -6.73 -7.97 -6.44
N TYR A 94 -7.59 -8.99 -6.30
CA TYR A 94 -8.92 -8.83 -5.71
C TYR A 94 -8.84 -8.49 -4.21
N VAL A 95 -7.93 -9.14 -3.48
CA VAL A 95 -7.68 -8.84 -2.06
C VAL A 95 -7.14 -7.42 -1.92
N ARG A 96 -6.18 -7.01 -2.76
CA ARG A 96 -5.65 -5.63 -2.76
C ARG A 96 -6.75 -4.60 -2.96
N ALA A 97 -7.58 -4.78 -3.98
CA ALA A 97 -8.68 -3.86 -4.29
C ALA A 97 -9.71 -3.78 -3.14
N LYS A 98 -10.09 -4.94 -2.58
CA LYS A 98 -11.00 -5.02 -1.42
C LYS A 98 -10.44 -4.28 -0.21
N ARG A 99 -9.15 -4.47 0.08
CA ARG A 99 -8.48 -3.89 1.26
C ARG A 99 -8.22 -2.40 1.12
N LEU A 100 -7.83 -1.93 -0.07
CA LEU A 100 -7.73 -0.50 -0.37
C LEU A 100 -9.05 0.24 -0.13
N LYS A 101 -10.21 -0.35 -0.50
CA LYS A 101 -11.53 0.26 -0.25
C LYS A 101 -11.85 0.38 1.25
N ARG A 102 -11.32 -0.53 2.07
CA ARG A 102 -11.58 -0.61 3.51
C ARG A 102 -10.67 0.27 4.36
N ILE A 103 -9.57 0.79 3.81
CA ILE A 103 -8.77 1.83 4.48
C ILE A 103 -9.71 3.01 4.76
N SER A 104 -9.73 3.56 5.96
CA SER A 104 -10.61 4.68 6.32
C SER A 104 -10.38 5.90 5.42
N ASP A 105 -11.39 6.78 5.33
CA ASP A 105 -11.23 8.07 4.64
C ASP A 105 -10.53 9.11 5.54
N HIS A 106 -10.45 8.85 6.84
CA HIS A 106 -9.69 9.63 7.84
C HIS A 106 -8.22 9.20 7.90
N ALA A 107 -7.69 8.78 6.75
CA ALA A 107 -6.38 8.22 6.59
C ALA A 107 -5.30 9.20 7.08
N GLU A 108 -4.58 8.78 8.11
CA GLU A 108 -3.39 9.44 8.62
C GLU A 108 -2.22 9.30 7.61
N ASN A 109 -1.19 10.14 7.73
CA ASN A 109 -0.05 10.17 6.81
C ASN A 109 0.65 8.82 6.60
N TRP A 110 0.66 7.94 7.61
CA TRP A 110 1.30 6.63 7.55
C TRP A 110 0.63 5.64 6.60
N THR A 111 -0.59 5.91 6.13
CA THR A 111 -1.26 5.12 5.10
C THR A 111 -0.74 5.42 3.69
N VAL A 112 -0.17 6.63 3.47
CA VAL A 112 0.24 7.15 2.17
C VAL A 112 1.14 6.18 1.40
N PRO A 113 2.22 5.60 1.99
CA PRO A 113 3.10 4.69 1.27
C PRO A 113 2.38 3.47 0.69
N PHE A 114 1.33 2.99 1.37
CA PHE A 114 0.56 1.82 0.94
C PHE A 114 -0.43 2.14 -0.18
N VAL A 115 -1.10 3.29 -0.08
CA VAL A 115 -2.04 3.76 -1.11
C VAL A 115 -1.29 4.15 -2.38
N ILE A 116 -0.23 4.94 -2.26
CA ILE A 116 0.47 5.50 -3.42
C ILE A 116 1.22 4.44 -4.21
N GLN A 117 1.73 3.39 -3.54
CA GLN A 117 2.43 2.32 -4.22
C GLN A 117 1.53 1.54 -5.19
N LEU A 118 0.21 1.49 -4.94
CA LEU A 118 -0.76 0.88 -5.86
C LEU A 118 -0.96 1.69 -7.15
N LEU A 119 -0.69 3.00 -7.14
CA LEU A 119 -0.77 3.84 -8.35
C LEU A 119 0.27 3.40 -9.39
N GLY A 120 1.45 3.00 -8.93
CA GLY A 120 2.54 2.47 -9.77
C GLY A 120 2.42 0.98 -10.05
N GLU A 121 1.25 0.38 -9.89
CA GLU A 121 0.94 -0.98 -10.33
C GLU A 121 0.07 -0.94 -11.59
N TYR A 122 0.12 -2.00 -12.40
CA TYR A 122 -0.54 -2.04 -13.71
C TYR A 122 -2.07 -2.23 -13.63
N VAL A 123 -2.74 -1.84 -12.55
CA VAL A 123 -4.18 -2.11 -12.35
C VAL A 123 -4.95 -0.80 -12.30
N TRP A 124 -5.40 -0.33 -13.46
CA TRP A 124 -6.10 0.96 -13.59
C TRP A 124 -7.42 1.01 -12.80
N GLU A 125 -8.07 -0.13 -12.53
CA GLU A 125 -9.32 -0.23 -11.75
C GLU A 125 -9.14 0.23 -10.30
N LEU A 126 -7.90 0.26 -9.79
CA LEU A 126 -7.61 0.78 -8.46
C LEU A 126 -7.66 2.31 -8.44
N PHE A 127 -7.46 2.98 -9.57
CA PHE A 127 -7.24 4.40 -9.55
C PHE A 127 -8.45 5.21 -9.07
N PRO A 128 -9.70 4.90 -9.47
CA PRO A 128 -10.87 5.59 -8.90
C PRO A 128 -10.90 5.52 -7.37
N ILE A 129 -10.52 4.38 -6.78
CA ILE A 129 -10.45 4.19 -5.33
C ILE A 129 -9.29 5.00 -4.73
N ILE A 130 -8.11 4.96 -5.35
CA ILE A 130 -6.96 5.78 -4.92
C ILE A 130 -7.31 7.27 -4.95
N ASN A 131 -8.05 7.71 -5.95
CA ASN A 131 -8.46 9.10 -6.09
C ASN A 131 -9.44 9.54 -5.00
N THR A 132 -10.33 8.68 -4.50
CA THR A 132 -11.19 9.05 -3.35
C THR A 132 -10.37 9.20 -2.07
N LYS A 133 -9.29 8.43 -1.92
CA LYS A 133 -8.37 8.52 -0.78
C LYS A 133 -7.45 9.75 -0.83
N ILE A 134 -7.21 10.31 -2.02
CA ILE A 134 -6.44 11.55 -2.22
C ILE A 134 -7.44 12.68 -2.48
N ASN A 135 -7.98 13.26 -1.41
CA ASN A 135 -8.96 14.36 -1.50
C ASN A 135 -8.38 15.62 -0.84
N GLU A 136 -9.14 16.72 -0.78
CA GLU A 136 -8.67 18.00 -0.24
C GLU A 136 -8.10 17.89 1.18
N SER A 137 -8.69 17.03 2.02
CA SER A 137 -8.23 16.84 3.40
C SER A 137 -6.93 16.04 3.50
N THR A 138 -6.67 15.12 2.57
CA THR A 138 -5.51 14.22 2.64
C THR A 138 -4.38 14.58 1.68
N LEU A 139 -4.63 15.44 0.69
CA LEU A 139 -3.69 15.76 -0.39
C LEU A 139 -2.32 16.23 0.12
N HIS A 140 -2.29 17.01 1.20
CA HIS A 140 -1.05 17.52 1.78
C HIS A 140 -0.10 16.39 2.19
N PHE A 141 -0.60 15.29 2.79
CA PHE A 141 0.23 14.14 3.14
C PHE A 141 0.94 13.51 1.92
N TYR A 142 0.27 13.47 0.76
CA TYR A 142 0.87 12.93 -0.46
C TYR A 142 1.91 13.87 -1.05
N LYS A 143 1.71 15.19 -0.93
CA LYS A 143 2.69 16.21 -1.34
C LYS A 143 3.95 16.13 -0.48
N ASP A 144 3.78 16.06 0.84
CA ASP A 144 4.88 15.94 1.79
C ASP A 144 5.67 14.65 1.54
N PHE A 145 4.97 13.51 1.40
CA PHE A 145 5.59 12.24 1.06
C PHE A 145 6.41 12.30 -0.23
N ARG A 146 5.90 12.97 -1.28
CA ARG A 146 6.64 13.19 -2.54
C ARG A 146 7.93 13.99 -2.30
N LEU A 147 7.87 15.06 -1.53
CA LEU A 147 9.02 15.92 -1.23
C LEU A 147 10.08 15.18 -0.40
N GLU A 148 9.65 14.34 0.53
CA GLU A 148 10.52 13.50 1.35
C GLU A 148 11.17 12.35 0.55
N ASN A 149 10.51 11.89 -0.51
CA ASN A 149 10.89 10.69 -1.26
C ASN A 149 11.06 10.92 -2.78
N PRO A 150 11.90 11.88 -3.22
CA PRO A 150 11.96 12.29 -4.63
C PRO A 150 12.45 11.19 -5.58
N THR A 151 13.28 10.25 -5.09
CA THR A 151 13.75 9.10 -5.89
C THR A 151 12.65 8.05 -6.06
N TYR A 152 11.93 7.73 -4.99
CA TYR A 152 10.79 6.83 -5.05
C TYR A 152 9.67 7.39 -5.94
N TRP A 153 9.38 8.69 -5.80
CA TRP A 153 8.35 9.36 -6.58
C TRP A 153 8.63 9.31 -8.08
N ARG A 154 9.87 9.61 -8.52
CA ARG A 154 10.25 9.50 -9.94
C ARG A 154 10.09 8.08 -10.49
N LEU A 155 10.41 7.07 -9.68
CA LEU A 155 10.20 5.67 -10.07
C LEU A 155 8.71 5.34 -10.21
N LEU A 156 7.89 5.82 -9.27
CA LEU A 156 6.43 5.69 -9.33
C LEU A 156 5.89 6.31 -10.63
N GLU A 157 6.24 7.57 -10.92
CA GLU A 157 5.81 8.27 -12.15
C GLU A 157 6.22 7.48 -13.40
N SER A 158 7.46 7.00 -13.44
CA SER A 158 7.98 6.20 -14.55
C SER A 158 7.19 4.91 -14.77
N ARG A 159 6.77 4.23 -13.69
CA ARG A 159 5.91 3.03 -13.76
C ARG A 159 4.52 3.35 -14.29
N VAL A 160 3.89 4.43 -13.79
CA VAL A 160 2.56 4.86 -14.24
C VAL A 160 2.56 5.13 -15.75
N VAL A 161 3.57 5.85 -16.25
CA VAL A 161 3.75 6.14 -17.68
C VAL A 161 4.02 4.87 -18.48
N SER A 162 4.93 4.01 -18.00
CA SER A 162 5.28 2.75 -18.67
C SER A 162 4.08 1.82 -18.82
N TYR A 163 3.29 1.64 -17.76
CA TYR A 163 2.10 0.80 -17.80
C TYR A 163 0.98 1.41 -18.64
N TRP A 164 0.82 2.73 -18.62
CA TRP A 164 -0.07 3.38 -19.57
C TRP A 164 0.33 3.08 -21.02
N ASN A 165 1.61 3.30 -21.37
CA ASN A 165 2.14 3.06 -22.71
C ASN A 165 1.90 1.62 -23.18
N GLU A 166 2.18 0.64 -22.31
CA GLU A 166 2.13 -0.79 -22.65
C GLU A 166 0.70 -1.36 -22.68
N TYR A 167 -0.15 -1.00 -21.71
CA TYR A 167 -1.42 -1.70 -21.50
C TYR A 167 -2.65 -0.85 -21.77
N TYR A 168 -2.55 0.47 -21.69
CA TYR A 168 -3.72 1.35 -21.65
C TYR A 168 -3.74 2.44 -22.72
N ARG A 169 -2.68 2.57 -23.52
CA ARG A 169 -2.60 3.57 -24.59
C ARG A 169 -3.72 3.42 -25.60
N ASP A 170 -4.08 2.19 -25.98
CA ASP A 170 -5.15 1.99 -26.97
C ASP A 170 -6.52 2.45 -26.44
N SER A 171 -6.77 2.26 -25.15
CA SER A 171 -8.00 2.71 -24.49
C SER A 171 -7.98 4.20 -24.11
N PHE A 172 -6.80 4.73 -23.81
CA PHE A 172 -6.57 6.13 -23.44
C PHE A 172 -5.40 6.71 -24.27
N PRO A 173 -5.60 7.04 -25.56
CA PRO A 173 -4.50 7.43 -26.45
C PRO A 173 -3.76 8.70 -26.03
N LYS A 174 -4.44 9.56 -25.27
CA LYS A 174 -3.89 10.79 -24.71
C LYS A 174 -3.55 10.58 -23.23
N TRP A 175 -2.31 10.89 -22.87
CA TRP A 175 -1.81 10.78 -21.49
C TRP A 175 -2.65 11.60 -20.50
N GLU A 176 -3.15 12.75 -20.94
CA GLU A 176 -4.01 13.66 -20.17
C GLU A 176 -5.33 13.01 -19.75
N ASN A 177 -5.82 12.06 -20.55
CA ASN A 177 -7.06 11.34 -20.28
C ASN A 177 -6.85 10.11 -19.40
N TYR A 178 -5.60 9.68 -19.19
CA TYR A 178 -5.31 8.56 -18.32
C TYR A 178 -5.44 8.96 -16.86
N PHE A 179 -6.27 8.24 -16.13
CA PHE A 179 -6.62 8.61 -14.77
C PHE A 179 -5.40 8.61 -13.82
N GLY A 180 -4.40 7.76 -14.07
CA GLY A 180 -3.14 7.78 -13.34
C GLY A 180 -2.41 9.12 -13.45
N ASN A 181 -2.44 9.76 -14.62
CA ASN A 181 -1.87 11.09 -14.83
C ASN A 181 -2.62 12.16 -14.02
N GLN A 182 -3.95 12.09 -13.97
CA GLN A 182 -4.76 13.06 -13.22
C GLN A 182 -4.42 13.03 -11.72
N VAL A 183 -4.23 11.83 -11.16
CA VAL A 183 -3.79 11.65 -9.78
C VAL A 183 -2.38 12.24 -9.57
N LEU A 184 -1.42 11.91 -10.44
CA LEU A 184 -0.06 12.44 -10.36
C LEU A 184 -0.02 13.97 -10.46
N HIS A 185 -0.78 14.55 -11.40
CA HIS A 185 -0.83 15.98 -11.62
C HIS A 185 -1.30 16.72 -10.36
N ARG A 186 -2.35 16.22 -9.68
CA ARG A 186 -2.87 16.84 -8.45
C ARG A 186 -1.84 16.84 -7.31
N ILE A 187 -1.02 15.79 -7.19
CA ILE A 187 0.04 15.70 -6.16
C ILE A 187 1.26 16.56 -6.55
N ASN A 188 1.51 16.75 -7.84
CA ASN A 188 2.65 17.52 -8.33
C ASN A 188 2.48 19.05 -8.26
N GLN A 189 1.24 19.54 -8.21
CA GLN A 189 0.92 20.95 -7.95
C GLN A 189 1.33 21.39 -6.55
#